data_AF-A0A7V9M3E5-F1
#
_entry.id   AF-A0A7V9M3E5-F1
#
_cell.length_a   1.000
_cell.length_b   1.000
_cell.length_c   1.000
_cell.angle_alpha   90.00
_cell.angle_beta   90.00
_cell.angle_gamma   90.00
#
_symmetry.space_group_name_H-M   'P 1'
#
loop_
_entity.id
_entity.type
_entity.pdbx_description
1 polymer ?
#
loop_
_entity_poly.entity_id
_entity_poly.type
_entity_poly.pdbx_seq_one_letter_code
_entity_poly.pdbx_strand_id
1 'polypeptide(L)'
;MAYIVVSKSEGIVYKRIVKSNRNKSKITLVSDNPAYQPYQVNAEDILEMWQANAVINKITEQQRWDVNSLANLVSNLQDQVSSIKKKMN
;
A
#
# COMPACT_ATOMS: atom_id res chain seq x y z
N MET A 1 -10.73 4.73 7.35
CA MET A 1 -11.23 3.58 8.16
C MET A 1 -11.31 2.34 7.28
N ALA A 2 -11.16 1.15 7.85
CA ALA A 2 -11.17 -0.12 7.12
C ALA A 2 -12.55 -0.77 7.10
N TYR A 3 -12.89 -1.40 5.98
CA TYR A 3 -14.17 -2.03 5.74
C TYR A 3 -14.01 -3.34 4.97
N ILE A 4 -14.93 -4.25 5.21
CA ILE A 4 -15.24 -5.35 4.30
C ILE A 4 -16.33 -4.82 3.35
N VAL A 5 -16.05 -4.81 2.06
CA VAL A 5 -16.95 -4.33 1.00
C VAL A 5 -17.40 -5.53 0.20
N VAL A 6 -18.72 -5.73 0.11
CA VAL A 6 -19.35 -6.73 -0.74
C VAL A 6 -19.94 -6.01 -1.95
N SER A 7 -19.48 -6.36 -3.14
CA SER A 7 -19.91 -5.71 -4.38
C SER A 7 -20.14 -6.71 -5.50
N LYS A 8 -20.95 -6.31 -6.49
CA LYS A 8 -21.25 -7.16 -7.66
C LYS A 8 -20.04 -7.37 -8.56
N SER A 9 -19.16 -6.37 -8.66
CA SER A 9 -18.01 -6.38 -9.58
C SER A 9 -16.76 -7.02 -8.97
N GLU A 10 -16.48 -6.76 -7.70
CA GLU A 10 -15.22 -7.15 -7.04
C GLU A 10 -15.39 -8.31 -6.06
N GLY A 11 -16.63 -8.76 -5.82
CA GLY A 11 -16.93 -9.72 -4.77
C GLY A 11 -16.72 -9.13 -3.37
N ILE A 12 -16.04 -9.86 -2.49
CA ILE A 12 -15.79 -9.48 -1.09
C ILE A 12 -14.34 -9.03 -0.93
N VAL A 13 -14.12 -7.78 -0.55
CA VAL A 13 -12.78 -7.20 -0.38
C VAL A 13 -12.60 -6.48 0.95
N TYR A 14 -11.40 -6.57 1.52
CA TYR A 14 -10.98 -5.73 2.67
C TYR A 14 -10.21 -4.51 2.16
N LYS A 15 -10.74 -3.30 2.39
CA LYS A 15 -10.14 -2.05 1.90
C LYS A 15 -10.37 -0.87 2.87
N ARG A 16 -9.50 0.13 2.79
CA ARG A 16 -9.74 1.45 3.37
C ARG A 16 -10.65 2.24 2.44
N ILE A 17 -11.59 2.97 3.02
CA ILE A 17 -12.50 3.82 2.25
C ILE A 17 -12.08 5.28 2.35
N VAL A 18 -11.99 5.93 1.19
CA VAL A 18 -11.84 7.38 1.04
C VAL A 18 -13.07 7.90 0.31
N LYS A 19 -13.87 8.72 1.01
CA LYS A 19 -15.05 9.36 0.43
C LYS A 19 -14.68 10.69 -0.20
N SER A 20 -15.17 10.94 -1.42
CA SER A 20 -15.03 12.25 -2.06
C SER A 20 -16.23 13.12 -1.71
N ASN A 21 -15.99 14.33 -1.18
CA ASN A 21 -17.07 15.28 -0.90
C ASN A 21 -17.72 15.84 -2.18
N ARG A 22 -16.99 15.81 -3.31
CA ARG A 22 -17.46 16.32 -4.60
C ARG A 22 -18.26 15.31 -5.40
N ASN A 23 -17.97 14.02 -5.24
CA ASN A 23 -18.63 12.97 -5.99
C ASN A 23 -19.16 11.89 -5.05
N LYS A 24 -20.44 12.00 -4.70
CA LYS A 24 -21.13 11.09 -3.77
C LYS A 24 -21.49 9.74 -4.40
N SER A 25 -21.48 9.62 -5.73
CA SER A 25 -21.84 8.37 -6.41
C SER A 25 -20.69 7.37 -6.49
N LYS A 26 -19.46 7.79 -6.15
CA LYS A 26 -18.27 6.95 -6.22
C LYS A 26 -17.56 6.87 -4.87
N ILE A 27 -17.05 5.69 -4.57
CA ILE A 27 -16.28 5.40 -3.37
C ILE A 27 -14.89 4.93 -3.80
N THR A 28 -13.84 5.53 -3.23
CA THR A 28 -12.46 5.10 -3.48
C THR A 28 -12.07 4.04 -2.46
N LEU A 29 -11.67 2.87 -2.97
CA LEU A 29 -11.14 1.76 -2.19
C LEU A 29 -9.61 1.78 -2.26
N VAL A 30 -8.96 1.72 -1.11
CA VAL A 30 -7.51 1.78 -0.96
C VAL A 30 -7.02 0.53 -0.24
N SER A 31 -5.98 -0.11 -0.77
CA SER A 31 -5.35 -1.28 -0.16
C SER A 31 -4.38 -0.85 0.95
N ASP A 32 -4.27 -1.66 2.02
CA ASP A 32 -3.18 -1.51 2.99
C ASP A 32 -1.83 -2.01 2.41
N ASN A 33 -1.86 -2.77 1.31
CA ASN A 33 -0.67 -3.11 0.53
C ASN A 33 -0.45 -2.08 -0.60
N PRO A 34 0.62 -1.26 -0.56
CA PRO A 34 0.89 -0.19 -1.51
C PRO A 34 1.21 -0.68 -2.93
N ALA A 35 1.50 -1.97 -3.11
CA ALA A 35 1.65 -2.56 -4.44
C ALA A 35 0.34 -2.49 -5.26
N TYR A 36 -0.81 -2.32 -4.58
CA TYR A 36 -2.12 -2.21 -5.22
C TYR A 36 -2.59 -0.75 -5.23
N GLN A 37 -2.81 -0.22 -6.44
CA GLN A 37 -3.28 1.15 -6.60
C GLN A 37 -4.73 1.32 -6.09
N PRO A 38 -5.08 2.50 -5.56
CA PRO A 38 -6.46 2.87 -5.28
C PRO A 38 -7.33 2.81 -6.54
N TYR A 39 -8.59 2.43 -6.37
CA TYR A 39 -9.57 2.43 -7.46
C TYR A 39 -10.94 2.87 -6.96
N GLN A 40 -11.81 3.26 -7.89
CA GLN A 40 -13.15 3.74 -7.60
C GLN A 40 -14.19 2.70 -7.97
N VAL A 41 -15.18 2.54 -7.11
CA VAL A 41 -16.40 1.76 -7.38
C VAL A 41 -17.61 2.67 -7.30
N ASN A 42 -18.64 2.39 -8.09
CA ASN A 42 -19.90 3.10 -7.97
C ASN A 42 -20.61 2.63 -6.69
N ALA A 43 -21.28 3.54 -5.99
CA ALA A 43 -22.00 3.22 -4.77
C ALA A 43 -23.15 2.23 -5.01
N GLU A 44 -23.72 2.23 -6.22
CA GLU A 44 -24.79 1.29 -6.64
C GLU A 44 -24.32 -0.16 -6.82
N ASP A 45 -23.01 -0.37 -7.01
CA ASP A 45 -22.42 -1.69 -7.17
C ASP A 45 -22.12 -2.36 -5.82
N ILE A 46 -22.17 -1.59 -4.73
CA ILE A 46 -21.94 -2.06 -3.36
C ILE A 46 -23.25 -2.61 -2.80
N LEU A 47 -23.23 -3.88 -2.45
CA LEU A 47 -24.34 -4.58 -1.81
C LEU A 47 -24.30 -4.34 -0.30
N GLU A 48 -23.13 -4.52 0.31
CA GLU A 48 -22.95 -4.40 1.75
C GLU A 48 -21.59 -3.81 2.09
N MET A 49 -21.51 -3.15 3.24
CA MET A 49 -20.29 -2.55 3.74
C MET A 49 -20.24 -2.68 5.26
N TRP A 50 -19.28 -3.46 5.75
CA TRP A 50 -19.13 -3.73 7.17
C TRP A 50 -17.87 -3.07 7.70
N GLN A 51 -17.99 -2.29 8.76
CA GLN A 51 -16.82 -1.66 9.39
C GLN A 51 -15.98 -2.73 10.08
N ALA A 52 -14.68 -2.76 9.78
CA ALA A 52 -13.75 -3.65 10.45
C ALA A 52 -13.26 -3.01 11.76
N ASN A 53 -13.63 -3.60 12.90
CA ASN A 53 -13.21 -3.12 14.23
C ASN A 53 -11.81 -3.59 14.61
N ALA A 54 -11.44 -4.81 14.23
CA ALA A 54 -10.13 -5.41 14.49
C ALA A 54 -9.70 -6.26 13.30
N VAL A 55 -8.40 -6.30 13.02
CA VAL A 55 -7.82 -7.10 11.94
C VAL A 55 -6.54 -7.73 12.42
N ILE A 56 -6.44 -9.05 12.26
CA ILE A 56 -5.21 -9.81 12.51
C ILE A 56 -4.51 -9.94 11.17
N ASN A 57 -3.46 -9.16 10.97
CA ASN A 57 -2.62 -9.24 9.77
C ASN A 57 -1.26 -9.80 10.14
N LYS A 58 -0.70 -10.62 9.25
CA LYS A 58 0.74 -10.91 9.29
C LYS A 58 1.46 -9.60 9.02
N ILE A 59 2.39 -9.21 9.90
CA ILE A 59 3.25 -8.05 9.68
C ILE A 59 4.02 -8.34 8.40
N THR A 60 3.52 -7.84 7.28
CA THR A 60 4.34 -7.72 6.08
C THR A 60 5.24 -6.56 6.43
N GLU A 61 6.50 -6.85 6.77
CA GLU A 61 7.53 -5.84 6.93
C GLU A 61 7.60 -5.08 5.61
N GLN A 62 6.80 -4.02 5.47
CA GLN A 62 7.04 -3.01 4.47
C GLN A 62 8.33 -2.35 4.94
N GLN A 63 9.46 -2.78 4.37
CA GLN A 63 10.72 -2.07 4.52
C GLN A 63 10.48 -0.65 4.00
N ARG A 64 10.12 0.26 4.91
CA ARG A 64 10.11 1.68 4.65
C ARG A 64 11.57 2.10 4.61
N TRP A 65 12.15 2.04 3.41
CA TRP A 65 13.47 2.58 3.18
C TRP A 65 13.39 4.10 3.35
N ASP A 66 13.95 4.60 4.45
CA ASP A 66 14.16 6.03 4.62
C ASP A 66 15.23 6.51 3.62
N VAL A 67 15.11 7.74 3.12
CA VAL A 67 16.03 8.32 2.14
C VAL A 67 17.46 8.32 2.68
N ASN A 68 17.64 8.56 3.98
CA ASN A 68 18.95 8.49 4.62
C ASN A 68 19.51 7.06 4.61
N SER A 69 18.64 6.05 4.80
CA SER A 69 19.03 4.65 4.75
C SER A 69 19.48 4.27 3.34
N LEU A 70 18.81 4.76 2.30
CA LEU A 70 19.21 4.56 0.90
C LEU A 70 20.55 5.24 0.58
N ALA A 71 20.74 6.49 1.02
CA ALA A 71 21.99 7.21 0.82
C ALA A 71 23.19 6.49 1.47
N ASN A 72 23.01 6.01 2.70
CA ASN A 72 24.03 5.24 3.40
C ASN A 72 24.34 3.91 2.69
N LEU A 73 23.32 3.24 2.16
CA LEU A 73 23.48 1.98 1.43
C LEU A 73 24.28 2.18 0.14
N VAL A 74 23.98 3.25 -0.61
CA VAL A 74 24.71 3.62 -1.83
C VAL A 74 26.17 4.00 -1.51
N SER A 75 26.40 4.79 -0.46
CA SER A 75 27.75 5.16 -0.03
C SER A 75 28.58 3.93 0.36
N ASN A 76 28.00 3.01 1.14
CA ASN A 76 28.67 1.77 1.52
C ASN A 76 29.02 0.91 0.30
N LEU A 77 28.13 0.83 -0.70
CA LEU A 77 28.41 0.12 -1.94
C LEU A 77 29.54 0.79 -2.75
N GLN A 78 29.57 2.12 -2.81
CA GLN A 78 30.68 2.86 -3.44
C GLN A 78 32.01 2.59 -2.75
N ASP A 79 32.04 2.57 -1.42
CA ASP A 79 33.24 2.27 -0.64
C ASP A 79 33.71 0.83 -0.86
N GLN A 80 32.79 -0.14 -0.86
CA GLN A 80 33.11 -1.54 -1.15
C GLN A 80 33.70 -1.71 -2.56
N VAL A 81 33.09 -1.12 -3.58
CA VAL A 81 33.60 -1.16 -4.96
C VAL A 81 34.98 -0.50 -5.06
N SER A 82 35.18 0.64 -4.40
CA SER A 82 36.47 1.33 -4.36
C SER A 82 37.56 0.49 -3.68
N SER A 83 37.21 -0.19 -2.59
CA SER A 83 38.13 -1.08 -1.87
C SER A 83 38.53 -2.31 -2.68
N ILE A 84 37.60 -2.87 -3.46
CA ILE A 84 37.85 -3.98 -4.38
C ILE A 84 38.78 -3.52 -5.50
N LYS A 85 38.49 -2.38 -6.12
CA LYS A 85 39.33 -1.80 -7.19
C LYS A 85 40.77 -1.53 -6.73
N LYS A 86 40.94 -1.10 -5.47
CA LYS A 86 42.27 -0.87 -4.87
C LYS A 86 43.03 -2.15 -4.55
N LYS A 87 42.34 -3.26 -4.26
CA LYS A 87 42.95 -4.58 -4.02
C LYS A 87 43.30 -5.33 -5.31
N MET A 88 42.69 -4.96 -6.44
CA MET A 88 42.93 -5.57 -7.75
C MET A 88 44.08 -4.93 -8.53
N ASN A 89 44.61 -3.79 -8.06
CA ASN A 89 45.84 -3.16 -8.55
C ASN A 89 47.00 -3.45 -7.59
#